data_AF-W9QZT0-F1
#
_entry.id   AF-W9QZT0-F1
#
_cell.length_a   1.000
_cell.length_b   1.000
_cell.length_c   1.000
_cell.angle_alpha   90.00
_cell.angle_beta   90.00
_cell.angle_gamma   90.00
#
_symmetry.space_group_name_H-M   'P 1'
#
loop_
_entity.id
_entity.type
_entity.pdbx_description
1 polymer ?
#
loop_
_entity_poly.entity_id
_entity_poly.type
_entity_poly.pdbx_seq_one_letter_code
_entity_poly.pdbx_strand_id
1 'polypeptide(L)' 'MHFGESIKEIINEEFGDGIMSAIDFYCSVDKVKGVDGKDRVVVTFDGKYLPYSEQPLALAADPHQYDAE' A
#
# COMPACT_ATOMS: atom_id res chain seq x y z
N MET A 1 13.19 -6.32 9.64
CA MET A 1 12.29 -5.17 9.45
C MET A 1 11.01 -5.47 10.21
N HIS A 2 10.90 -5.05 11.48
CA HIS A 2 9.88 -5.60 12.38
C HIS A 2 8.46 -5.01 12.19
N PHE A 3 8.34 -3.78 11.68
CA PHE A 3 7.03 -3.10 11.59
C PHE A 3 6.36 -3.21 10.21
N GLY A 4 7.08 -3.64 9.17
CA GLY A 4 6.52 -3.74 7.83
C GLY A 4 5.36 -4.73 7.74
N GLU A 5 5.54 -5.92 8.31
CA GLU A 5 4.48 -6.95 8.32
C GLU A 5 3.28 -6.49 9.16
N SER A 6 3.52 -5.93 10.35
CA SER A 6 2.44 -5.45 11.22
C SER A 6 1.63 -4.30 10.60
N ILE A 7 2.28 -3.36 9.90
CA ILE A 7 1.58 -2.29 9.19
C ILE A 7 0.72 -2.88 8.06
N LYS A 8 1.27 -3.83 7.30
CA LYS A 8 0.53 -4.54 6.26
C LYS A 8 -0.69 -5.30 6.82
N GLU A 9 -0.51 -6.02 7.92
CA GLU A 9 -1.60 -6.73 8.60
C GLU A 9 -2.72 -5.78 9.02
N ILE A 10 -2.39 -4.65 9.67
CA ILE A 10 -3.38 -3.64 10.09
C ILE A 10 -4.11 -3.05 8.87
N ILE A 11 -3.39 -2.72 7.80
CA ILE A 11 -4.02 -2.24 6.55
C ILE A 11 -4.98 -3.28 5.99
N ASN A 12 -4.60 -4.56 5.99
CA ASN A 12 -5.45 -5.63 5.49
C ASN A 12 -6.68 -5.90 6.40
N GLU A 13 -6.54 -5.76 7.71
CA GLU A 13 -7.65 -5.87 8.67
C GLU A 13 -8.67 -4.74 8.48
N GLU A 14 -8.21 -3.51 8.23
CA GLU A 14 -9.08 -2.34 8.11
C GLU A 14 -9.64 -2.12 6.69
N PHE A 15 -8.86 -2.40 5.64
CA PHE A 15 -9.19 -2.07 4.25
C PHE A 15 -9.38 -3.28 3.32
N GLY A 16 -8.96 -4.47 3.75
CA GLY A 16 -8.99 -5.70 2.95
C GLY A 16 -7.70 -5.94 2.16
N ASP A 17 -7.69 -6.97 1.30
CA ASP A 17 -6.48 -7.40 0.58
C ASP A 17 -6.08 -6.39 -0.52
N GLY A 18 -4.98 -5.67 -0.28
CA GLY A 18 -4.50 -4.63 -1.17
C GLY A 18 -3.18 -4.02 -0.70
N ILE A 19 -2.82 -2.88 -1.29
CA ILE A 19 -1.60 -2.13 -0.95
C ILE A 19 -1.88 -0.65 -0.73
N MET A 20 -1.03 -0.01 0.08
CA MET A 20 -0.86 1.44 0.07
C MET A 20 0.08 1.82 -1.08
N SER A 21 -0.39 2.62 -2.02
CA SER A 21 0.42 3.10 -3.16
C SER A 21 1.61 3.92 -2.68
N ALA A 22 2.77 3.72 -3.31
CA ALA A 22 3.95 4.58 -3.16
C ALA A 22 4.10 5.58 -4.31
N ILE A 23 3.17 5.59 -5.27
CA ILE A 23 3.15 6.52 -6.42
C ILE A 23 2.14 7.64 -6.16
N ASP A 24 0.91 7.27 -5.82
CA ASP A 24 -0.14 8.20 -5.39
C ASP A 24 -0.05 8.30 -3.86
N PHE A 25 0.94 9.09 -3.42
CA PHE A 25 1.46 9.08 -2.06
C PHE A 25 1.99 10.43 -1.63
N TYR A 26 1.70 10.80 -0.39
CA TYR A 26 2.24 11.96 0.31
C TYR A 26 2.98 11.53 1.59
N CYS A 27 4.08 12.21 1.87
CA CYS A 27 4.86 12.04 3.08
C CYS A 27 5.14 13.41 3.71
N SER A 28 4.78 13.58 4.97
CA SER A 28 5.19 14.74 5.77
C SER A 28 6.08 14.31 6.93
N VAL A 29 6.98 15.20 7.32
CA VAL A 29 7.86 15.02 8.47
C VAL A 29 7.80 16.27 9.31
N ASP A 30 7.37 16.09 10.55
CA ASP A 30 7.12 17.17 11.49
C ASP A 30 7.91 16.95 12.78
N LYS A 31 8.28 18.07 13.42
CA LYS A 31 8.85 18.04 14.77
C LYS A 31 7.79 18.44 15.77
N VAL A 32 7.55 17.58 16.76
CA VAL A 32 6.63 17.84 17.86
C VAL A 32 7.35 17.74 19.21
N LYS A 33 6.77 18.32 20.25
CA LYS A 33 7.23 18.13 21.63
C LYS A 33 6.48 16.95 22.25
N GLY A 34 7.23 15.96 22.75
CA GLY A 34 6.68 14.82 23.49
C GLY A 34 6.15 15.23 24.86
N VAL A 35 5.40 14.33 25.50
CA VAL A 35 4.89 14.52 26.87
C VAL A 35 6.01 14.72 27.90
N ASP A 36 7.22 14.25 27.59
CA ASP A 36 8.44 14.41 28.37
C ASP A 36 9.22 15.70 28.03
N GLY A 37 8.66 16.57 27.18
CA GLY A 37 9.25 17.84 26.74
C GLY A 37 10.37 17.70 25.69
N LYS A 38 10.71 16.47 25.28
CA LYS A 38 11.77 16.22 24.27
C LYS A 38 11.23 16.33 22.86
N ASP A 39 12.13 16.63 21.91
CA ASP A 39 11.79 16.64 20.49
C ASP A 39 11.44 15.22 20.02
N ARG A 40 10.33 15.11 19.29
CA ARG A 40 9.91 13.88 18.60
C ARG A 40 9.74 14.19 17.11
N VAL A 41 10.02 13.19 16.29
CA VAL A 41 9.74 13.23 14.86
C VAL A 41 8.43 12.49 14.63
N VAL A 42 7.52 13.14 13.92
CA VAL A 42 6.30 12.53 13.40
C VAL A 42 6.51 12.36 11.90
N VAL A 43 6.26 11.15 11.42
CA VAL A 43 6.22 10.86 9.99
C VAL A 43 4.80 10.44 9.67
N THR A 44 4.17 11.12 8.73
CA THR A 44 2.84 10.78 8.24
C THR A 44 2.95 10.28 6.81
N PHE A 45 2.43 9.08 6.59
CA PHE A 45 2.36 8.42 5.29
C PHE A 45 0.89 8.37 4.87
N ASP A 46 0.57 9.01 3.75
CA ASP A 46 -0.77 9.06 3.17
C ASP A 46 -0.68 8.54 1.75
N GLY A 47 -0.99 7.27 1.56
CA GLY A 47 -0.98 6.62 0.25
C GLY A 47 -2.35 6.11 -0.12
N LYS A 48 -2.71 6.28 -1.39
CA LYS A 48 -3.96 5.74 -1.93
C LYS A 48 -4.00 4.22 -1.76
N TYR A 49 -5.08 3.72 -1.17
CA TYR A 49 -5.34 2.28 -1.11
C TYR A 49 -5.73 1.73 -2.49
N LEU A 50 -5.08 0.64 -2.87
CA LEU A 50 -5.32 -0.07 -4.12
C LEU A 50 -5.67 -1.54 -3.79
N PRO A 51 -6.93 -1.96 -3.96
CA PRO A 51 -7.29 -3.36 -3.76
C PRO A 51 -6.64 -4.22 -4.84
N TYR A 52 -6.29 -5.46 -4.49
CA TYR A 52 -5.85 -6.42 -5.50
C TYR A 52 -7.02 -6.82 -6.39
N SER A 53 -6.87 -6.63 -7.70
CA SER A 53 -7.79 -7.16 -8.68
C SER A 53 -7.32 -8.55 -9.10
N GLU A 54 -8.15 -9.57 -8.85
CA GLU A 54 -7.95 -10.87 -9.49
C GLU A 54 -8.16 -10.70 -11.01
N GLN A 55 -7.14 -11.04 -11.80
CA GLN A 55 -7.36 -11.19 -13.24
C GLN A 55 -8.21 -12.45 -13.44
N PRO A 56 -9.41 -12.36 -14.03
CA PRO A 56 -10.20 -13.55 -14.30
C PRO A 56 -9.40 -14.45 -15.24
N LEU A 57 -9.21 -15.70 -14.81
CA LEU A 57 -8.43 -16.75 -15.49
C LEU A 57 -8.83 -16.98 -16.96
N ALA A 58 -10.00 -16.50 -17.37
CA ALA A 58 -10.51 -16.57 -18.74
C ALA A 58 -9.61 -15.87 -19.79
N LEU A 59 -8.81 -14.87 -19.40
CA LEU A 59 -7.87 -14.21 -20.32
C LEU A 59 -6.52 -14.94 -20.48
N ALA A 60 -6.21 -15.92 -19.63
CA ALA A 60 -4.98 -16.70 -19.71
C ALA A 60 -5.11 -17.96 -20.58
N ALA A 61 -6.31 -18.27 -21.06
CA ALA A 61 -6.62 -19.55 -21.72
C ALA A 61 -6.60 -19.52 -23.26
N ASP A 62 -6.33 -18.37 -23.90
CA ASP A 62 -6.21 -18.31 -25.37
C ASP A 62 -4.80 -17.89 -25.83
N PRO A 63 -3.87 -18.85 -26.01
CA PRO A 63 -2.57 -18.61 -26.60
C PRO A 63 -2.59 -18.42 -28.14
N HIS A 64 -3.76 -18.39 -28.79
CA HIS A 64 -3.88 -18.35 -30.26
C HIS A 64 -4.43 -17.05 -30.85
N GLN A 65 -4.70 -16.01 -30.06
CA GLN A 65 -5.32 -14.79 -30.60
C GLN A 65 -4.34 -13.80 -31.30
N TYR A 66 -3.05 -14.13 -31.46
CA TYR A 66 -2.07 -13.26 -32.14
C TYR A 66 -1.57 -13.77 -33.50
N ASP A 67 -2.13 -14.86 -34.03
CA ASP A 67 -1.84 -15.34 -35.39
C ASP A 67 -3.13 -15.33 -36.23
N ALA A 68 -3.60 -14.15 -36.62
CA ALA A 68 -4.47 -13.97 -37.77
C ALA A 68 -4.31 -12.56 -38.36
N GLU A 69 -3.61 -12.55 -39.51
CA GLU A 69 -3.38 -11.47 -40.50
C GLU A 69 -2.30 -10.42 -40.21
#